data_AF-A0A9E0LRJ1-F1
#
_entry.id   AF-A0A9E0LRJ1-F1
#
_cell.length_a   1.000
_cell.length_b   1.000
_cell.length_c   1.000
_cell.angle_alpha   90.00
_cell.angle_beta   90.00
_cell.angle_gamma   90.00
#
_symmetry.space_group_name_H-M   'P 1'
#
loop_
_entity.id
_entity.type
_entity.pdbx_description
1 polymer ?
#
loop_
_entity_poly.entity_id
_entity_poly.type
_entity_poly.pdbx_seq_one_letter_code
_entity_poly.pdbx_strand_id
1 'polypeptide(L)'
;MRKSLVIAAGLCLLVLGFGLAASAVAQQPLMGLYYSEVEKDGRVYVFNTPERFKAWSEGGEIGTAVTLVGRAVDGKTLVAENETAVDLYLFKHNLPGYDRPSPKPYNPGFDVSWKDGKTTFKTKNAEIGISNRLQARYTMFNADNPAVEDIGTFNIRRAKTAIEGKAGDWKFKLQANWVGGGYVTAASIVSNSLRTTVRRGPELEDAEIWWTKNPMATVWVGQGKVPFGRQEYTSSGKQQFVDRWIGNALYAPGRDQGIRLEGMNSSKTFEYAIGAYNGIARNININDNDEYLYSGRVAWMPFGEYKFEESSLDRPDGPRLALGLAGLTNTVGLGASAIDIERLGYEVAFKWGGFNVQGEYFDENAENQSNVTSDNLGYYLQAGYLFPGNKFEVAGRYESIERDTTFNVSNLGSALKDFEGTGLGVSYYLNKHVHKIQADWFSYEDKVTGAGLDELRVQLQVIF
;
A
#
# COMPACT_ATOMS: atom_id res chain seq x y z
N MET A 1 12.32 -3.97 49.66
CA MET A 1 10.99 -3.30 49.72
C MET A 1 10.90 -2.34 48.53
N ARG A 2 9.84 -2.23 47.72
CA ARG A 2 8.36 -2.17 47.93
C ARG A 2 7.88 -0.73 48.27
N LYS A 3 7.00 -0.18 47.41
CA LYS A 3 6.30 1.14 47.40
C LYS A 3 7.07 2.34 46.77
N SER A 4 6.43 3.37 46.17
CA SER A 4 5.35 3.47 45.14
C SER A 4 4.77 4.90 45.01
N LEU A 5 4.61 5.44 43.78
CA LEU A 5 3.67 6.48 43.24
C LEU A 5 4.31 7.05 41.93
N VAL A 6 3.69 7.33 40.76
CA VAL A 6 2.33 7.77 40.32
C VAL A 6 2.06 9.23 40.75
N ILE A 7 1.86 10.26 39.91
CA ILE A 7 1.15 10.52 38.61
C ILE A 7 2.13 11.25 37.63
N ALA A 8 2.02 11.44 36.28
CA ALA A 8 1.05 11.31 35.15
C ALA A 8 1.82 10.79 33.88
N ALA A 9 1.28 10.50 32.68
CA ALA A 9 -0.02 10.65 31.97
C ALA A 9 -0.17 11.83 30.96
N GLY A 10 0.09 11.56 29.67
CA GLY A 10 -0.22 12.43 28.51
C GLY A 10 0.24 11.84 27.17
N LEU A 11 -0.65 11.80 26.16
CA LEU A 11 -0.46 11.31 24.78
C LEU A 11 0.27 9.96 24.56
N CYS A 12 -0.50 8.87 24.46
CA CYS A 12 -0.23 7.74 23.54
C CYS A 12 -1.47 6.83 23.46
N LEU A 13 -2.39 7.11 22.53
CA LEU A 13 -3.57 6.24 22.33
C LEU A 13 -4.21 6.38 20.93
N LEU A 14 -3.58 5.74 19.94
CA LEU A 14 -4.25 5.27 18.71
C LEU A 14 -3.33 4.24 18.00
N VAL A 15 -3.95 3.27 17.31
CA VAL A 15 -3.29 2.18 16.56
C VAL A 15 -2.44 1.20 17.40
N LEU A 16 -3.10 0.20 17.99
CA LEU A 16 -2.83 -1.23 17.75
C LEU A 16 -3.91 -2.09 18.42
N GLY A 17 -4.97 -2.40 17.68
CA GLY A 17 -6.19 -3.05 18.20
C GLY A 17 -6.80 -4.11 17.29
N PHE A 18 -6.00 -4.71 16.40
CA PHE A 18 -6.40 -5.84 15.53
C PHE A 18 -5.70 -7.14 15.94
N GLY A 19 -5.87 -7.51 17.21
CA GLY A 19 -5.52 -8.83 17.74
C GLY A 19 -6.77 -9.48 18.32
N LEU A 20 -7.24 -10.55 17.67
CA LEU A 20 -8.33 -11.43 18.11
C LEU A 20 -9.53 -10.73 18.78
N ALA A 21 -10.54 -10.40 17.98
CA ALA A 21 -11.90 -10.17 18.48
C ALA A 21 -12.55 -11.50 18.93
N ALA A 22 -11.90 -12.22 19.85
CA ALA A 22 -12.59 -13.13 20.75
C ALA A 22 -13.54 -12.25 21.57
N SER A 23 -14.83 -12.30 21.22
CA SER A 23 -15.85 -11.50 21.88
C SER A 23 -15.83 -11.82 23.37
N ALA A 24 -15.40 -10.84 24.17
CA ALA A 24 -15.61 -10.86 25.60
C ALA A 24 -17.12 -10.68 25.85
N VAL A 25 -17.87 -11.75 25.60
CA VAL A 25 -19.20 -11.96 26.17
C VAL A 25 -18.98 -11.84 27.67
N ALA A 26 -19.35 -10.69 28.23
CA ALA A 26 -19.29 -10.49 29.66
C ALA A 26 -20.05 -11.65 30.30
N GLN A 27 -19.38 -12.37 31.20
CA GLN A 27 -20.06 -13.36 32.03
C GLN A 27 -20.97 -12.60 32.99
N GLN A 28 -22.13 -12.20 32.46
CA GLN A 28 -23.35 -12.08 33.23
C GLN A 28 -23.38 -13.30 34.17
N PRO A 29 -23.58 -13.11 35.48
CA PRO A 29 -23.82 -14.26 36.34
C PRO A 29 -24.96 -15.06 35.75
N LEU A 30 -24.90 -16.40 35.85
CA LEU A 30 -26.00 -17.26 35.43
C LEU A 30 -27.18 -17.07 36.39
N MET A 31 -27.91 -15.97 36.17
CA MET A 31 -29.29 -15.78 36.57
C MET A 31 -30.02 -17.05 36.13
N GLY A 32 -30.48 -17.85 37.09
CA GLY A 32 -31.12 -19.13 36.80
C GLY A 32 -32.25 -18.91 35.79
N LEU A 33 -32.30 -19.76 34.75
CA LEU A 33 -33.20 -19.62 33.60
C LEU A 33 -34.62 -19.30 34.08
N TYR A 34 -35.03 -18.05 33.92
CA TYR A 34 -36.34 -17.61 34.40
C TYR A 34 -37.42 -18.25 33.53
N TYR A 35 -38.43 -18.82 34.18
CA TYR A 35 -39.59 -19.38 33.52
C TYR A 35 -40.82 -19.17 34.40
N SER A 36 -41.86 -18.58 33.83
CA SER A 36 -43.18 -18.50 34.45
C SER A 36 -44.26 -18.79 33.40
N GLU A 37 -45.29 -19.52 33.77
CA GLU A 37 -46.46 -19.76 32.94
C GLU A 37 -47.73 -19.56 33.78
N VAL A 38 -48.75 -18.92 33.20
CA VAL A 38 -50.04 -18.71 33.85
C VAL A 38 -51.17 -19.00 32.87
N GLU A 39 -52.06 -19.91 33.26
CA GLU A 39 -53.30 -20.15 32.53
C GLU A 39 -54.37 -19.13 32.93
N LYS A 40 -54.97 -18.47 31.95
CA LYS A 40 -56.05 -17.50 32.13
C LYS A 40 -56.90 -17.40 30.85
N ASP A 41 -58.22 -17.37 30.99
CA ASP A 41 -59.18 -17.13 29.90
C ASP A 41 -58.98 -18.03 28.65
N GLY A 42 -58.69 -19.33 28.86
CA GLY A 42 -58.44 -20.31 27.80
C GLY A 42 -57.09 -20.17 27.08
N ARG A 43 -56.18 -19.36 27.65
CA ARG A 43 -54.83 -19.10 27.14
C ARG A 43 -53.80 -19.47 28.19
N VAL A 44 -52.60 -19.85 27.74
CA VAL A 44 -51.43 -19.99 28.60
C VAL A 44 -50.44 -18.90 28.23
N TYR A 45 -50.22 -17.98 29.16
CA TYR A 45 -49.25 -16.89 29.03
C TYR A 45 -47.88 -17.37 29.54
N VAL A 46 -46.81 -17.19 28.76
CA VAL A 46 -45.47 -17.73 29.11
C VAL A 46 -44.39 -16.66 29.02
N PHE A 47 -43.54 -16.66 30.04
CA PHE A 47 -42.53 -15.63 30.30
C PHE A 47 -41.17 -16.28 30.55
N ASN A 48 -40.12 -15.71 29.96
CA ASN A 48 -38.73 -16.06 30.21
C ASN A 48 -37.89 -14.86 30.68
N THR A 49 -38.52 -13.73 30.99
CA THR A 49 -37.91 -12.61 31.74
C THR A 49 -38.80 -12.20 32.94
N PRO A 50 -38.22 -12.01 34.15
CA PRO A 50 -39.00 -11.69 35.34
C PRO A 50 -39.65 -10.30 35.27
N GLU A 51 -39.06 -9.35 34.54
CA GLU A 51 -39.59 -8.01 34.32
C GLU A 51 -40.89 -8.05 33.51
N ARG A 52 -40.96 -8.90 32.47
CA ARG A 52 -42.17 -9.11 31.66
C ARG A 52 -43.27 -9.80 32.46
N PHE A 53 -42.93 -10.86 33.20
CA PHE A 53 -43.91 -11.53 34.06
C PHE A 53 -44.49 -10.57 35.11
N LYS A 54 -43.65 -9.75 35.75
CA LYS A 54 -44.10 -8.76 36.72
C LYS A 54 -45.03 -7.72 36.08
N ALA A 55 -44.61 -7.10 34.97
CA ALA A 55 -45.40 -6.09 34.27
C ALA A 55 -46.77 -6.64 33.81
N TRP A 56 -46.80 -7.88 33.31
CA TRP A 56 -48.05 -8.57 32.96
C TRP A 56 -48.91 -8.89 34.18
N SER A 57 -48.31 -9.28 35.31
CA SER A 57 -49.04 -9.58 36.55
C SER A 57 -49.67 -8.32 37.17
N GLU A 58 -49.03 -7.17 37.01
CA GLU A 58 -49.50 -5.88 37.53
C GLU A 58 -50.48 -5.17 36.56
N GLY A 59 -50.28 -5.27 35.25
CA GLY A 59 -51.06 -4.54 34.23
C GLY A 59 -51.97 -5.38 33.33
N GLY A 60 -51.86 -6.71 33.32
CA GLY A 60 -52.65 -7.63 32.49
C GLY A 60 -52.28 -7.69 31.00
N GLU A 61 -51.58 -6.69 30.47
CA GLU A 61 -51.13 -6.62 29.08
C GLU A 61 -49.74 -7.25 28.89
N ILE A 62 -49.58 -8.10 27.86
CA ILE A 62 -48.29 -8.72 27.52
C ILE A 62 -47.49 -7.90 26.49
N GLY A 63 -48.14 -6.96 25.80
CA GLY A 63 -47.55 -6.21 24.68
C GLY A 63 -47.29 -7.11 23.47
N THR A 64 -46.17 -6.89 22.77
CA THR A 64 -45.71 -7.79 21.69
C THR A 64 -45.48 -9.19 22.25
N ALA A 65 -46.13 -10.19 21.65
CA ALA A 65 -46.07 -11.60 22.05
C ALA A 65 -46.25 -12.53 20.83
N VAL A 66 -45.71 -13.75 20.93
CA VAL A 66 -45.92 -14.85 19.98
C VAL A 66 -47.18 -15.61 20.39
N THR A 67 -48.25 -15.51 19.59
CA THR A 67 -49.52 -16.20 19.84
C THR A 67 -49.67 -17.41 18.92
N LEU A 68 -49.80 -18.60 19.49
CA LEU A 68 -50.00 -19.86 18.77
C LEU A 68 -51.30 -20.54 19.24
N VAL A 69 -52.35 -20.42 18.42
CA VAL A 69 -53.66 -21.02 18.68
C VAL A 69 -53.56 -22.55 18.63
N GLY A 70 -54.15 -23.23 19.63
CA GLY A 70 -54.16 -24.70 19.68
C GLY A 70 -52.81 -25.36 20.01
N ARG A 71 -51.80 -24.60 20.45
CA ARG A 71 -50.43 -25.09 20.70
C ARG A 71 -50.02 -25.14 22.17
N ALA A 72 -50.88 -24.73 23.10
CA ALA A 72 -50.72 -25.07 24.50
C ALA A 72 -51.36 -26.44 24.82
N VAL A 73 -51.07 -26.98 26.01
CA VAL A 73 -51.73 -28.19 26.56
C VAL A 73 -53.26 -28.03 26.51
N ASP A 74 -53.97 -29.15 26.37
CA ASP A 74 -55.42 -29.24 26.14
C ASP A 74 -55.93 -28.50 24.88
N GLY A 75 -55.05 -28.12 23.94
CA GLY A 75 -55.41 -27.33 22.77
C GLY A 75 -55.71 -25.86 23.08
N LYS A 76 -55.25 -25.36 24.24
CA LYS A 76 -55.35 -23.95 24.62
C LYS A 76 -54.48 -23.07 23.69
N THR A 77 -54.72 -21.76 23.72
CA THR A 77 -53.88 -20.81 22.96
C THR A 77 -52.64 -20.44 23.76
N LEU A 78 -51.45 -20.68 23.20
CA LEU A 78 -50.17 -20.28 23.79
C LEU A 78 -49.88 -18.81 23.47
N VAL A 79 -49.47 -18.01 24.45
CA VAL A 79 -49.15 -16.57 24.29
C VAL A 79 -47.83 -16.27 25.02
N ALA A 80 -46.71 -16.30 24.30
CA ALA A 80 -45.39 -16.20 24.89
C ALA A 80 -44.72 -14.84 24.61
N GLU A 81 -43.91 -14.31 25.54
CA GLU A 81 -43.28 -12.99 25.39
C GLU A 81 -42.30 -12.89 24.20
N ASN A 82 -41.70 -14.00 23.77
CA ASN A 82 -40.85 -14.16 22.59
C ASN A 82 -40.74 -15.65 22.21
N GLU A 83 -40.04 -15.99 21.13
CA GLU A 83 -39.90 -17.38 20.66
C GLU A 83 -39.21 -18.30 21.68
N THR A 84 -38.27 -17.80 22.49
CA THR A 84 -37.61 -18.60 23.55
C THR A 84 -38.61 -19.06 24.60
N ALA A 85 -39.59 -18.22 24.96
CA ALA A 85 -40.66 -18.59 25.86
C ALA A 85 -41.61 -19.64 25.23
N VAL A 86 -41.79 -19.64 23.90
CA VAL A 86 -42.48 -20.74 23.18
C VAL A 86 -41.67 -22.02 23.26
N ASP A 87 -40.39 -21.97 22.90
CA ASP A 87 -39.50 -23.14 22.86
C ASP A 87 -39.38 -23.80 24.25
N LEU A 88 -39.26 -23.00 25.31
CA LEU A 88 -39.24 -23.48 26.69
C LEU A 88 -40.58 -24.10 27.13
N TYR A 89 -41.72 -23.55 26.71
CA TYR A 89 -43.03 -24.15 26.97
C TYR A 89 -43.18 -25.51 26.27
N LEU A 90 -42.90 -25.55 24.96
CA LEU A 90 -43.03 -26.77 24.17
C LEU A 90 -42.07 -27.86 24.69
N PHE A 91 -40.84 -27.49 25.06
CA PHE A 91 -39.89 -28.40 25.70
C PHE A 91 -40.39 -28.90 27.07
N LYS A 92 -40.84 -28.01 27.96
CA LYS A 92 -41.34 -28.36 29.30
C LYS A 92 -42.51 -29.35 29.25
N HIS A 93 -43.44 -29.15 28.33
CA HIS A 93 -44.65 -29.97 28.20
C HIS A 93 -44.50 -31.11 27.17
N ASN A 94 -43.28 -31.36 26.67
CA ASN A 94 -42.95 -32.39 25.67
C ASN A 94 -43.85 -32.34 24.41
N LEU A 95 -44.16 -31.12 23.96
CA LEU A 95 -44.96 -30.84 22.78
C LEU A 95 -44.05 -30.69 21.54
N PRO A 96 -44.53 -31.03 20.33
CA PRO A 96 -43.77 -30.80 19.10
C PRO A 96 -43.37 -29.33 18.93
N GLY A 97 -42.18 -29.09 18.37
CA GLY A 97 -41.71 -27.77 17.95
C GLY A 97 -42.63 -27.12 16.90
N TYR A 98 -42.45 -25.82 16.67
CA TYR A 98 -43.22 -25.06 15.68
C TYR A 98 -42.29 -24.46 14.62
N ASP A 99 -42.82 -24.22 13.41
CA ASP A 99 -42.07 -23.57 12.34
C ASP A 99 -41.84 -22.09 12.68
N ARG A 100 -40.68 -21.81 13.28
CA ARG A 100 -40.24 -20.44 13.56
C ARG A 100 -39.85 -19.75 12.24
N PRO A 101 -40.43 -18.58 11.91
CA PRO A 101 -39.95 -17.76 10.81
C PRO A 101 -38.46 -17.44 11.02
N SER A 102 -37.60 -17.83 10.07
CA SER A 102 -36.16 -17.60 10.21
C SER A 102 -35.88 -16.10 10.42
N PRO A 103 -35.10 -15.70 11.43
CA PRO A 103 -34.72 -14.31 11.62
C PRO A 103 -34.12 -13.75 10.33
N LYS A 104 -34.57 -12.55 9.91
CA LYS A 104 -33.98 -11.88 8.74
C LYS A 104 -32.46 -11.76 8.97
N PRO A 105 -31.60 -12.21 8.05
CA PRO A 105 -30.16 -12.11 8.22
C PRO A 105 -29.76 -10.68 8.56
N TYR A 106 -28.93 -10.52 9.59
CA TYR A 106 -28.43 -9.21 9.98
C TYR A 106 -27.61 -8.62 8.83
N ASN A 107 -28.14 -7.57 8.20
CA ASN A 107 -27.42 -6.81 7.20
C ASN A 107 -26.64 -5.68 7.91
N PRO A 108 -25.30 -5.73 7.94
CA PRO A 108 -24.48 -4.74 8.63
C PRO A 108 -24.44 -3.36 7.93
N GLY A 109 -25.06 -3.20 6.76
CA GLY A 109 -25.06 -1.96 5.99
C GLY A 109 -23.78 -1.74 5.16
N PHE A 110 -22.87 -2.72 5.16
CA PHE A 110 -21.66 -2.72 4.33
C PHE A 110 -21.35 -4.13 3.79
N ASP A 111 -20.85 -4.18 2.56
CA ASP A 111 -20.25 -5.37 1.98
C ASP A 111 -18.81 -5.53 2.51
N VAL A 112 -18.37 -6.77 2.71
CA VAL A 112 -16.95 -7.12 2.92
C VAL A 112 -16.52 -8.06 1.80
N SER A 113 -15.36 -7.80 1.21
CA SER A 113 -14.79 -8.64 0.15
C SER A 113 -13.28 -8.73 0.29
N TRP A 114 -12.68 -9.85 -0.09
CA TRP A 114 -11.24 -9.97 -0.28
C TRP A 114 -10.94 -10.23 -1.76
N LYS A 115 -10.04 -9.42 -2.34
CA LYS A 115 -9.62 -9.56 -3.73
C LYS A 115 -8.22 -8.98 -3.92
N ASP A 116 -7.41 -9.67 -4.73
CA ASP A 116 -6.08 -9.22 -5.17
C ASP A 116 -5.14 -8.76 -4.02
N GLY A 117 -5.24 -9.41 -2.84
CA GLY A 117 -4.44 -9.07 -1.66
C GLY A 117 -4.95 -7.85 -0.87
N LYS A 118 -6.25 -7.57 -0.95
CA LYS A 118 -6.90 -6.46 -0.24
C LYS A 118 -8.23 -6.91 0.35
N THR A 119 -8.45 -6.59 1.62
CA THR A 119 -9.76 -6.63 2.27
C THR A 119 -10.46 -5.28 2.08
N THR A 120 -11.61 -5.26 1.41
CA THR A 120 -12.40 -4.05 1.15
C THR A 120 -13.73 -4.09 1.88
N PHE A 121 -13.99 -3.05 2.68
CA PHE A 121 -15.25 -2.72 3.31
C PHE A 121 -15.96 -1.65 2.48
N LYS A 122 -17.23 -1.84 2.15
CA LYS A 122 -17.95 -0.94 1.23
C LYS A 122 -19.38 -0.68 1.67
N THR A 123 -19.72 0.60 1.83
CA THR A 123 -21.10 1.08 2.02
C THR A 123 -21.67 1.59 0.69
N LYS A 124 -22.92 2.07 0.70
CA LYS A 124 -23.52 2.79 -0.45
C LYS A 124 -22.69 4.01 -0.91
N ASN A 125 -22.03 4.72 0.01
CA ASN A 125 -21.46 6.04 -0.23
C ASN A 125 -19.92 6.12 -0.10
N ALA A 126 -19.30 5.11 0.52
CA ALA A 126 -17.87 5.09 0.84
C ALA A 126 -17.29 3.67 0.79
N GLU A 127 -16.00 3.56 0.49
CA GLU A 127 -15.25 2.30 0.33
C GLU A 127 -13.87 2.45 0.98
N ILE A 128 -13.45 1.49 1.80
CA ILE A 128 -12.15 1.45 2.47
C ILE A 128 -11.52 0.08 2.24
N GLY A 129 -10.34 0.07 1.64
CA GLY A 129 -9.49 -1.11 1.44
C GLY A 129 -8.30 -1.12 2.37
N ILE A 130 -8.01 -2.27 2.97
CA ILE A 130 -6.81 -2.55 3.78
C ILE A 130 -6.02 -3.65 3.07
N SER A 131 -4.70 -3.47 2.95
CA SER A 131 -3.79 -4.49 2.41
C SER A 131 -2.43 -4.43 3.10
N ASN A 132 -1.80 -5.57 3.28
CA ASN A 132 -0.42 -5.68 3.74
C ASN A 132 0.46 -6.22 2.62
N ARG A 133 1.74 -5.85 2.58
CA ARG A 133 2.72 -6.39 1.63
C ARG A 133 4.04 -6.72 2.32
N LEU A 134 4.45 -7.98 2.23
CA LEU A 134 5.78 -8.44 2.61
C LEU A 134 6.62 -8.72 1.36
N GLN A 135 7.88 -8.27 1.37
CA GLN A 135 8.93 -8.69 0.45
C GLN A 135 10.08 -9.26 1.28
N ALA A 136 10.24 -10.58 1.29
CA ALA A 136 11.41 -11.25 1.84
C ALA A 136 12.41 -11.50 0.71
N ARG A 137 13.70 -11.23 0.95
CA ARG A 137 14.75 -11.30 -0.06
C ARG A 137 16.02 -11.97 0.51
N TYR A 138 16.72 -12.66 -0.38
CA TYR A 138 18.16 -12.91 -0.28
C TYR A 138 18.88 -12.12 -1.37
N THR A 139 20.02 -11.52 -1.03
CA THR A 139 20.99 -10.96 -2.00
C THR A 139 22.35 -11.59 -1.73
N MET A 140 23.07 -11.92 -2.80
CA MET A 140 24.52 -12.15 -2.80
C MET A 140 25.18 -11.03 -3.61
N PHE A 141 26.31 -10.55 -3.13
CA PHE A 141 27.16 -9.57 -3.78
C PHE A 141 28.58 -10.13 -3.91
N ASN A 142 29.11 -10.21 -5.14
CA ASN A 142 30.45 -10.71 -5.42
C ASN A 142 31.29 -9.61 -6.10
N ALA A 143 32.33 -9.11 -5.44
CA ALA A 143 33.12 -7.99 -5.96
C ALA A 143 34.39 -8.48 -6.66
N ASP A 144 34.74 -7.90 -7.81
CA ASP A 144 35.96 -8.26 -8.56
C ASP A 144 37.26 -7.89 -7.83
N ASN A 145 37.16 -7.01 -6.82
CA ASN A 145 38.28 -6.63 -5.97
C ASN A 145 38.49 -7.69 -4.86
N PRO A 146 39.57 -8.50 -4.87
CA PRO A 146 39.79 -9.57 -3.90
C PRO A 146 40.11 -9.10 -2.48
N ALA A 147 40.17 -7.78 -2.23
CA ALA A 147 40.22 -7.20 -0.88
C ALA A 147 38.82 -6.91 -0.29
N VAL A 148 37.74 -7.17 -1.04
CA VAL A 148 36.34 -7.09 -0.60
C VAL A 148 35.80 -8.51 -0.50
N GLU A 149 35.24 -8.88 0.66
CA GLU A 149 34.61 -10.20 0.84
C GLU A 149 33.22 -10.27 0.18
N ASP A 150 32.85 -11.42 -0.39
CA ASP A 150 31.50 -11.67 -0.91
C ASP A 150 30.45 -11.57 0.21
N ILE A 151 29.35 -10.84 -0.03
CA ILE A 151 28.33 -10.56 1.00
C ILE A 151 26.98 -11.19 0.64
N GLY A 152 26.70 -12.33 1.29
CA GLY A 152 25.35 -12.94 1.33
C GLY A 152 24.50 -12.38 2.47
N THR A 153 23.29 -11.90 2.17
CA THR A 153 22.39 -11.28 3.17
C THR A 153 20.92 -11.65 2.96
N PHE A 154 20.22 -11.93 4.07
CA PHE A 154 18.77 -12.11 4.10
C PHE A 154 18.11 -10.87 4.72
N ASN A 155 17.13 -10.28 4.04
CA ASN A 155 16.41 -9.11 4.55
C ASN A 155 14.91 -9.14 4.24
N ILE A 156 14.13 -8.45 5.08
CA ILE A 156 12.79 -8.02 4.71
C ILE A 156 12.94 -6.70 3.97
N ARG A 157 12.91 -6.76 2.63
CA ARG A 157 13.18 -5.62 1.75
C ARG A 157 12.14 -4.50 1.87
N ARG A 158 10.89 -4.87 2.16
CA ARG A 158 9.73 -4.01 2.42
C ARG A 158 8.71 -4.79 3.27
N ALA A 159 8.18 -4.20 4.33
CA ALA A 159 6.98 -4.69 5.02
C ALA A 159 6.02 -3.51 5.17
N LYS A 160 4.88 -3.54 4.50
CA LYS A 160 3.99 -2.38 4.37
C LYS A 160 2.56 -2.69 4.75
N THR A 161 1.88 -1.70 5.29
CA THR A 161 0.42 -1.69 5.47
C THR A 161 -0.13 -0.47 4.77
N ALA A 162 -1.12 -0.65 3.89
CA ALA A 162 -1.82 0.40 3.19
C ALA A 162 -3.31 0.38 3.53
N ILE A 163 -3.85 1.56 3.85
CA ILE A 163 -5.28 1.82 4.01
C ILE A 163 -5.65 2.90 3.00
N GLU A 164 -6.50 2.58 2.03
CA GLU A 164 -6.87 3.49 0.95
C GLU A 164 -8.35 3.37 0.60
N GLY A 165 -8.98 4.46 0.20
CA GLY A 165 -10.43 4.50 0.06
C GLY A 165 -10.97 5.74 -0.64
N LYS A 166 -12.31 5.83 -0.68
CA LYS A 166 -13.06 6.94 -1.28
C LYS A 166 -14.39 7.18 -0.58
N ALA A 167 -14.85 8.43 -0.58
CA ALA A 167 -16.16 8.85 -0.07
C ALA A 167 -16.65 10.07 -0.86
N GLY A 168 -17.73 9.93 -1.63
CA GLY A 168 -18.14 10.95 -2.61
C GLY A 168 -17.02 11.27 -3.61
N ASP A 169 -16.76 12.56 -3.83
CA ASP A 169 -15.68 13.06 -4.71
C ASP A 169 -14.26 12.84 -4.14
N TRP A 170 -14.12 12.45 -2.87
CA TRP A 170 -12.83 12.35 -2.19
C TRP A 170 -12.23 10.95 -2.27
N LYS A 171 -10.90 10.87 -2.40
CA LYS A 171 -10.10 9.65 -2.19
C LYS A 171 -9.02 9.93 -1.15
N PHE A 172 -8.53 8.88 -0.48
CA PHE A 172 -7.41 8.99 0.45
C PHE A 172 -6.52 7.74 0.42
N LYS A 173 -5.27 7.88 0.88
CA LYS A 173 -4.33 6.78 1.07
C LYS A 173 -3.39 7.06 2.24
N LEU A 174 -3.25 6.09 3.13
CA LEU A 174 -2.23 6.03 4.17
C LEU A 174 -1.39 4.76 3.93
N GLN A 175 -0.06 4.87 3.92
CA GLN A 175 0.83 3.72 3.75
C GLN A 175 2.08 3.84 4.62
N ALA A 176 2.24 2.92 5.56
CA ALA A 176 3.45 2.77 6.37
C ALA A 176 4.39 1.68 5.78
N ASN A 177 5.69 1.83 6.02
CA ASN A 177 6.72 0.84 5.75
C ASN A 177 7.50 0.52 7.05
N TRP A 178 7.18 -0.60 7.68
CA TRP A 178 7.61 -1.00 9.02
C TRP A 178 9.12 -1.28 9.16
N VAL A 179 9.84 -1.45 8.04
CA VAL A 179 11.30 -1.66 8.02
C VAL A 179 12.08 -0.39 7.64
N GLY A 180 11.38 0.69 7.28
CA GLY A 180 12.02 1.94 6.83
C GLY A 180 12.83 1.82 5.53
N GLY A 181 13.62 2.87 5.26
CA GLY A 181 14.66 2.89 4.22
C GLY A 181 16.05 2.59 4.76
N GLY A 182 16.99 2.30 3.86
CA GLY A 182 18.36 1.89 4.20
C GLY A 182 18.56 0.38 4.06
N TYR A 183 19.27 -0.01 3.00
CA TYR A 183 19.73 -1.37 2.73
C TYR A 183 21.11 -1.26 2.07
N VAL A 184 21.94 -2.29 2.20
CA VAL A 184 23.17 -2.39 1.39
C VAL A 184 22.77 -2.43 -0.09
N THR A 185 23.37 -1.55 -0.88
CA THR A 185 23.23 -1.49 -2.35
C THR A 185 24.56 -1.84 -3.01
N ALA A 186 24.51 -2.21 -4.30
CA ALA A 186 25.71 -2.39 -5.12
C ALA A 186 26.67 -1.20 -5.00
N ALA A 187 26.16 0.02 -5.21
CA ALA A 187 26.89 1.27 -5.02
C ALA A 187 27.62 1.40 -3.66
N SER A 188 26.97 0.99 -2.55
CA SER A 188 27.57 1.07 -1.20
C SER A 188 28.70 0.05 -0.96
N ILE A 189 28.76 -1.01 -1.77
CA ILE A 189 29.83 -2.02 -1.74
C ILE A 189 31.00 -1.56 -2.60
N VAL A 190 30.76 -1.17 -3.86
CA VAL A 190 31.81 -0.69 -4.80
C VAL A 190 32.57 0.49 -4.19
N SER A 191 31.87 1.44 -3.57
CA SER A 191 32.47 2.59 -2.87
C SER A 191 33.03 2.29 -1.47
N ASN A 192 33.02 1.04 -1.00
CA ASN A 192 33.43 0.62 0.34
C ASN A 192 32.73 1.38 1.49
N SER A 193 31.52 1.90 1.24
CA SER A 193 30.72 2.71 2.18
C SER A 193 29.86 1.86 3.13
N LEU A 194 30.29 0.63 3.38
CA LEU A 194 29.53 -0.46 4.02
C LEU A 194 29.16 -0.26 5.51
N ARG A 195 29.56 0.84 6.15
CA ARG A 195 29.52 1.00 7.62
C ARG A 195 28.51 2.01 8.16
N THR A 196 27.65 2.59 7.33
CA THR A 196 26.51 3.42 7.79
C THR A 196 25.34 2.54 8.24
N THR A 197 25.36 2.12 9.51
CA THR A 197 24.33 1.24 10.12
C THR A 197 23.02 2.01 10.40
N VAL A 198 22.30 2.42 9.34
CA VAL A 198 21.06 3.20 9.47
C VAL A 198 19.88 2.30 9.85
N ARG A 199 19.76 1.98 11.15
CA ARG A 199 18.54 1.37 11.71
C ARG A 199 17.38 2.38 11.65
N ARG A 200 16.66 2.44 10.53
CA ARG A 200 15.42 3.23 10.45
C ARG A 200 14.26 2.48 11.10
N GLY A 201 13.41 3.23 11.80
CA GLY A 201 12.13 2.74 12.27
C GLY A 201 11.07 2.72 11.16
N PRO A 202 9.80 2.44 11.50
CA PRO A 202 8.69 2.55 10.58
C PRO A 202 8.61 3.94 9.94
N GLU A 203 8.63 4.01 8.61
CA GLU A 203 8.43 5.24 7.86
C GLU A 203 6.98 5.35 7.38
N LEU A 204 6.34 6.50 7.57
CA LEU A 204 5.16 6.87 6.78
C LEU A 204 5.65 7.15 5.36
N GLU A 205 5.17 6.41 4.37
CA GLU A 205 5.53 6.66 2.98
C GLU A 205 4.51 7.57 2.30
N ASP A 206 3.24 7.20 2.36
CA ASP A 206 2.13 7.90 1.71
C ASP A 206 1.13 8.35 2.78
N ALA A 207 0.70 9.61 2.71
CA ALA A 207 -0.38 10.22 3.48
C ALA A 207 -1.08 11.25 2.60
N GLU A 208 -1.97 10.77 1.74
CA GLU A 208 -2.46 11.44 0.53
C GLU A 208 -3.98 11.63 0.60
N ILE A 209 -4.47 12.79 0.17
CA ILE A 209 -5.89 13.07 -0.08
C ILE A 209 -6.04 13.63 -1.50
N TRP A 210 -7.05 13.15 -2.22
CA TRP A 210 -7.44 13.69 -3.52
C TRP A 210 -8.89 14.19 -3.49
N TRP A 211 -9.13 15.37 -4.07
CA TRP A 211 -10.45 15.80 -4.51
C TRP A 211 -10.60 15.52 -6.01
N THR A 212 -11.51 14.59 -6.38
CA THR A 212 -11.52 13.93 -7.69
C THR A 212 -12.74 14.23 -8.55
N LYS A 213 -13.45 15.32 -8.23
CA LYS A 213 -14.70 15.75 -8.89
C LYS A 213 -14.57 15.96 -10.40
N ASN A 214 -13.40 16.37 -10.87
CA ASN A 214 -13.07 16.47 -12.29
C ASN A 214 -11.87 15.56 -12.61
N PRO A 215 -12.02 14.55 -13.50
CA PRO A 215 -10.91 13.71 -13.95
C PRO A 215 -9.78 14.49 -14.64
N MET A 216 -10.06 15.66 -15.22
CA MET A 216 -9.06 16.55 -15.83
C MET A 216 -8.53 17.63 -14.88
N ALA A 217 -9.02 17.72 -13.64
CA ALA A 217 -8.58 18.68 -12.63
C ALA A 217 -8.81 18.09 -11.24
N THR A 218 -8.09 17.02 -10.94
CA THR A 218 -8.04 16.39 -9.61
C THR A 218 -6.97 17.08 -8.78
N VAL A 219 -7.33 17.50 -7.57
CA VAL A 219 -6.41 18.17 -6.63
C VAL A 219 -5.92 17.16 -5.62
N TRP A 220 -4.60 16.97 -5.53
CA TRP A 220 -3.90 16.13 -4.56
C TRP A 220 -3.22 17.01 -3.51
N VAL A 221 -3.31 16.63 -2.24
CA VAL A 221 -2.62 17.28 -1.12
C VAL A 221 -2.12 16.19 -0.16
N GLY A 222 -0.90 16.37 0.37
CA GLY A 222 -0.36 15.52 1.43
C GLY A 222 1.09 15.13 1.18
N GLN A 223 1.46 13.92 1.59
CA GLN A 223 2.78 13.32 1.38
C GLN A 223 2.67 12.11 0.47
N GLY A 224 3.45 12.06 -0.62
CA GLY A 224 3.37 10.99 -1.60
C GLY A 224 4.38 11.17 -2.71
N LYS A 225 4.17 10.50 -3.85
CA LYS A 225 5.14 10.57 -4.96
C LYS A 225 5.05 11.89 -5.71
N VAL A 226 6.20 12.51 -5.91
CA VAL A 226 6.40 13.66 -6.82
C VAL A 226 6.30 13.14 -8.28
N PRO A 227 5.70 13.89 -9.22
CA PRO A 227 5.40 13.40 -10.56
C PRO A 227 6.62 13.42 -11.51
N PHE A 228 7.68 12.70 -11.17
CA PHE A 228 8.90 12.59 -11.98
C PHE A 228 9.42 11.14 -11.98
N GLY A 229 9.75 10.62 -13.17
CA GLY A 229 10.19 9.23 -13.39
C GLY A 229 9.06 8.19 -13.37
N ARG A 230 8.82 7.50 -14.48
CA ARG A 230 7.80 6.46 -14.67
C ARG A 230 7.99 5.26 -13.74
N GLN A 231 9.21 4.76 -13.60
CA GLN A 231 9.53 3.62 -12.74
C GLN A 231 9.49 3.99 -11.25
N GLU A 232 9.80 5.23 -10.88
CA GLU A 232 9.47 5.72 -9.53
C GLU A 232 7.95 5.81 -9.36
N TYR A 233 7.19 6.42 -10.27
CA TYR A 233 5.74 6.52 -10.15
C TYR A 233 5.07 5.13 -10.04
N THR A 234 5.59 4.14 -10.77
CA THR A 234 5.18 2.74 -10.68
C THR A 234 5.35 2.16 -9.26
N SER A 235 4.39 1.35 -8.82
CA SER A 235 4.45 0.73 -7.49
C SER A 235 5.62 -0.26 -7.39
N SER A 236 6.40 -0.19 -6.31
CA SER A 236 7.51 -1.12 -6.01
C SER A 236 7.08 -2.57 -5.73
N GLY A 237 5.80 -2.91 -5.94
CA GLY A 237 5.31 -4.29 -6.03
C GLY A 237 4.93 -4.74 -7.45
N LYS A 238 4.86 -3.81 -8.41
CA LYS A 238 4.50 -3.99 -9.83
C LYS A 238 5.69 -3.87 -10.80
N GLN A 239 6.90 -3.97 -10.24
CA GLN A 239 8.17 -4.00 -10.96
C GLN A 239 8.38 -5.34 -11.69
N GLN A 240 9.12 -5.32 -12.78
CA GLN A 240 9.54 -6.52 -13.53
C GLN A 240 10.75 -7.21 -12.88
N PHE A 241 11.69 -6.41 -12.38
CA PHE A 241 12.83 -6.83 -11.56
C PHE A 241 12.48 -6.78 -10.06
N VAL A 242 13.40 -7.16 -9.16
CA VAL A 242 13.17 -7.10 -7.71
C VAL A 242 13.25 -5.69 -7.14
N ASP A 243 14.01 -4.81 -7.81
CA ASP A 243 14.13 -3.38 -7.60
C ASP A 243 14.33 -2.63 -8.94
N ARG A 244 14.30 -1.30 -8.85
CA ARG A 244 14.42 -0.35 -9.96
C ARG A 244 15.84 -0.33 -10.54
N TRP A 245 16.05 0.41 -11.63
CA TRP A 245 17.37 0.82 -12.09
C TRP A 245 18.10 1.61 -10.99
N ILE A 246 19.42 1.46 -10.89
CA ILE A 246 20.21 1.95 -9.75
C ILE A 246 20.16 3.48 -9.64
N GLY A 247 20.14 4.17 -10.78
CA GLY A 247 20.03 5.63 -10.86
C GLY A 247 18.67 6.20 -10.41
N ASN A 248 17.64 5.38 -10.20
CA ASN A 248 16.39 5.84 -9.57
C ASN A 248 16.65 6.43 -8.16
N ALA A 249 17.76 6.07 -7.50
CA ALA A 249 18.14 6.66 -6.22
C ALA A 249 18.72 8.09 -6.35
N LEU A 250 19.08 8.53 -7.56
CA LEU A 250 19.71 9.82 -7.85
C LEU A 250 18.70 10.79 -8.50
N TYR A 251 18.13 10.40 -9.65
CA TYR A 251 17.32 11.28 -10.50
C TYR A 251 15.86 11.38 -10.06
N ALA A 252 15.31 10.37 -9.38
CA ALA A 252 13.92 10.42 -8.94
C ALA A 252 13.81 11.10 -7.56
N PRO A 253 13.06 12.23 -7.40
CA PRO A 253 12.83 12.88 -6.11
C PRO A 253 12.04 11.99 -5.12
N GLY A 254 11.46 10.89 -5.59
CA GLY A 254 10.88 9.86 -4.74
C GLY A 254 9.55 10.29 -4.13
N ARG A 255 9.59 10.91 -2.95
CA ARG A 255 8.40 11.31 -2.19
C ARG A 255 8.62 12.52 -1.32
N ASP A 256 7.65 13.42 -1.34
CA ASP A 256 7.67 14.70 -0.63
C ASP A 256 6.26 15.12 -0.19
N GLN A 257 6.19 16.18 0.62
CA GLN A 257 4.97 16.87 1.02
C GLN A 257 4.67 18.04 0.08
N GLY A 258 3.40 18.26 -0.26
CA GLY A 258 3.02 19.37 -1.13
C GLY A 258 1.58 19.34 -1.63
N ILE A 259 1.37 20.01 -2.77
CA ILE A 259 0.10 20.10 -3.50
C ILE A 259 0.33 19.85 -5.00
N ARG A 260 -0.60 19.16 -5.65
CA ARG A 260 -0.55 18.84 -7.08
C ARG A 260 -1.92 18.95 -7.73
N LEU A 261 -1.94 19.47 -8.96
CA LEU A 261 -3.02 19.29 -9.91
C LEU A 261 -2.67 18.14 -10.87
N GLU A 262 -3.55 17.15 -10.99
CA GLU A 262 -3.40 16.02 -11.91
C GLU A 262 -4.66 15.85 -12.77
N GLY A 263 -4.50 15.39 -14.01
CA GLY A 263 -5.60 15.24 -14.94
C GLY A 263 -5.40 14.12 -15.96
N MET A 264 -6.48 13.42 -16.30
CA MET A 264 -6.57 12.32 -17.24
C MET A 264 -7.77 12.55 -18.17
N ASN A 265 -7.57 12.50 -19.49
CA ASN A 265 -8.67 12.73 -20.43
C ASN A 265 -9.65 11.54 -20.48
N SER A 266 -10.87 11.76 -20.97
CA SER A 266 -11.95 10.75 -20.96
C SER A 266 -11.64 9.49 -21.77
N SER A 267 -10.81 9.60 -22.81
CA SER A 267 -10.31 8.46 -23.61
C SER A 267 -9.10 7.76 -22.99
N LYS A 268 -8.54 8.29 -21.89
CA LYS A 268 -7.28 7.84 -21.26
C LYS A 268 -6.08 7.74 -22.22
N THR A 269 -6.00 8.70 -23.14
CA THR A 269 -4.92 8.84 -24.13
C THR A 269 -3.96 9.99 -23.80
N PHE A 270 -4.25 10.78 -22.76
CA PHE A 270 -3.38 11.84 -22.25
C PHE A 270 -3.56 12.01 -20.74
N GLU A 271 -2.45 12.08 -20.01
CA GLU A 271 -2.39 12.44 -18.59
C GLU A 271 -1.38 13.57 -18.35
N TYR A 272 -1.63 14.38 -17.33
CA TYR A 272 -0.68 15.37 -16.82
C TYR A 272 -0.71 15.47 -15.30
N ALA A 273 0.37 15.99 -14.74
CA ALA A 273 0.59 16.21 -13.32
C ALA A 273 1.49 17.43 -13.13
N ILE A 274 1.13 18.39 -12.27
CA ILE A 274 1.98 19.53 -11.91
C ILE A 274 1.77 19.92 -10.45
N GLY A 275 2.85 20.08 -9.69
CA GLY A 275 2.78 20.37 -8.25
C GLY A 275 4.00 21.09 -7.70
N ALA A 276 3.82 21.60 -6.48
CA ALA A 276 4.84 22.26 -5.67
C ALA A 276 4.99 21.51 -4.34
N TYR A 277 6.23 21.33 -3.90
CA TYR A 277 6.65 20.44 -2.83
C TYR A 277 7.77 21.05 -1.99
N ASN A 278 8.01 20.55 -0.78
CA ASN A 278 9.05 21.11 0.12
C ASN A 278 10.49 20.85 -0.32
N GLY A 279 10.77 19.95 -1.28
CA GLY A 279 12.10 19.70 -1.85
C GLY A 279 13.06 18.83 -1.02
N ILE A 280 12.67 18.53 0.22
CA ILE A 280 13.46 17.87 1.27
C ILE A 280 13.08 16.39 1.50
N ALA A 281 12.09 15.89 0.76
CA ALA A 281 11.51 14.56 0.87
C ALA A 281 10.75 14.23 2.18
N ARG A 282 10.16 13.01 2.20
CA ARG A 282 9.19 12.54 3.20
C ARG A 282 9.65 12.59 4.67
N ASN A 283 8.66 12.78 5.55
CA ASN A 283 8.73 12.71 7.01
C ASN A 283 9.54 13.81 7.71
N ILE A 284 9.83 14.91 7.01
CA ILE A 284 10.29 16.17 7.60
C ILE A 284 9.07 17.08 7.77
N ASN A 285 9.07 17.98 8.76
CA ASN A 285 7.89 18.75 9.19
C ASN A 285 8.10 20.28 9.15
N ILE A 286 9.11 20.72 8.41
CA ILE A 286 9.55 22.11 8.23
C ILE A 286 10.21 22.20 6.85
N ASN A 287 9.99 23.28 6.10
CA ASN A 287 10.83 23.61 4.95
C ASN A 287 12.14 24.22 5.48
N ASP A 288 13.30 23.71 5.08
CA ASP A 288 14.59 24.14 5.65
C ASP A 288 15.14 25.42 5.00
N ASN A 289 14.87 25.67 3.72
CA ASN A 289 15.43 26.78 2.94
C ASN A 289 14.42 27.86 2.45
N ASP A 290 13.11 27.63 2.62
CA ASP A 290 12.00 28.46 2.10
C ASP A 290 11.83 28.45 0.56
N GLU A 291 12.54 27.54 -0.12
CA GLU A 291 12.39 27.27 -1.54
C GLU A 291 11.51 26.03 -1.76
N TYR A 292 11.03 25.80 -2.99
CA TYR A 292 10.08 24.72 -3.29
C TYR A 292 10.53 23.91 -4.50
N LEU A 293 10.41 22.59 -4.40
CA LEU A 293 10.51 21.71 -5.55
C LEU A 293 9.25 21.87 -6.40
N TYR A 294 9.43 22.36 -7.63
CA TYR A 294 8.38 22.38 -8.64
C TYR A 294 8.57 21.18 -9.56
N SER A 295 7.52 20.42 -9.83
CA SER A 295 7.60 19.27 -10.74
C SER A 295 6.37 19.15 -11.62
N GLY A 296 6.60 18.94 -12.91
CA GLY A 296 5.58 18.72 -13.92
C GLY A 296 5.89 17.49 -14.77
N ARG A 297 4.84 16.77 -15.18
CA ARG A 297 4.93 15.64 -16.12
C ARG A 297 3.70 15.55 -17.00
N VAL A 298 3.90 15.21 -18.25
CA VAL A 298 2.87 14.85 -19.23
C VAL A 298 3.17 13.46 -19.81
N ALA A 299 2.13 12.68 -20.12
CA ALA A 299 2.29 11.46 -20.89
C ALA A 299 1.13 11.27 -21.89
N TRP A 300 1.50 10.91 -23.11
CA TRP A 300 0.62 10.62 -24.24
C TRP A 300 0.58 9.12 -24.49
N MET A 301 -0.63 8.58 -24.63
CA MET A 301 -0.91 7.15 -24.75
C MET A 301 -1.80 6.90 -25.97
N PRO A 302 -1.25 6.95 -27.21
CA PRO A 302 -2.04 6.96 -28.45
C PRO A 302 -2.93 5.74 -28.65
N PHE A 303 -2.56 4.60 -28.07
CA PHE A 303 -3.30 3.33 -28.18
C PHE A 303 -4.15 3.02 -26.93
N GLY A 304 -4.43 4.03 -26.10
CA GLY A 304 -5.20 3.93 -24.86
C GLY A 304 -4.35 3.61 -23.63
N GLU A 305 -5.01 3.68 -22.45
CA GLU A 305 -4.42 3.62 -21.10
C GLU A 305 -3.25 2.62 -20.94
N TYR A 306 -2.06 3.16 -20.67
CA TYR A 306 -0.89 2.39 -20.27
C TYR A 306 -0.69 2.46 -18.75
N LYS A 307 -1.15 1.41 -18.06
CA LYS A 307 -1.13 1.29 -16.59
C LYS A 307 0.29 1.35 -16.03
N PHE A 308 0.42 1.86 -14.80
CA PHE A 308 1.66 1.80 -14.01
C PHE A 308 1.92 0.39 -13.46
N GLU A 309 2.31 -0.51 -14.37
CA GLU A 309 2.92 -1.82 -14.11
C GLU A 309 3.86 -2.17 -15.27
N GLU A 310 4.96 -2.85 -14.99
CA GLU A 310 6.04 -3.03 -15.98
C GLU A 310 5.81 -4.27 -16.83
N SER A 311 5.64 -5.42 -16.18
CA SER A 311 5.29 -6.71 -16.79
C SER A 311 3.98 -6.67 -17.57
N SER A 312 3.88 -7.41 -18.68
CA SER A 312 2.67 -7.48 -19.53
C SER A 312 1.54 -8.38 -18.96
N LEU A 313 1.31 -8.33 -17.64
CA LEU A 313 0.40 -9.23 -16.90
C LEU A 313 -1.10 -9.10 -17.25
N ASP A 314 -1.45 -8.06 -17.99
CA ASP A 314 -2.78 -7.84 -18.55
C ASP A 314 -2.92 -8.28 -20.02
N ARG A 315 -1.82 -8.69 -20.70
CA ARG A 315 -1.75 -9.10 -22.12
C ARG A 315 -2.67 -8.30 -23.05
N PRO A 316 -2.37 -7.04 -23.37
CA PRO A 316 -3.20 -6.27 -24.30
C PRO A 316 -3.16 -6.90 -25.70
N ASP A 317 -4.34 -7.16 -26.27
CA ASP A 317 -4.51 -7.81 -27.59
C ASP A 317 -3.91 -7.00 -28.75
N GLY A 318 -3.94 -5.67 -28.61
CA GLY A 318 -3.27 -4.70 -29.48
C GLY A 318 -2.14 -3.95 -28.76
N PRO A 319 -1.39 -3.09 -29.47
CA PRO A 319 -0.32 -2.33 -28.87
C PRO A 319 -0.82 -1.39 -27.76
N ARG A 320 0.03 -1.15 -26.77
CA ARG A 320 -0.06 -0.03 -25.82
C ARG A 320 1.29 0.67 -25.85
N LEU A 321 1.25 2.00 -25.97
CA LEU A 321 2.42 2.87 -25.95
C LEU A 321 2.15 4.00 -24.97
N ALA A 322 3.14 4.35 -24.17
CA ALA A 322 3.23 5.60 -23.45
C ALA A 322 4.52 6.32 -23.89
N LEU A 323 4.40 7.61 -24.20
CA LEU A 323 5.51 8.54 -24.40
C LEU A 323 5.29 9.71 -23.44
N GLY A 324 6.32 10.12 -22.70
CA GLY A 324 6.15 11.18 -21.71
C GLY A 324 7.39 12.02 -21.50
N LEU A 325 7.16 13.19 -20.91
CA LEU A 325 8.15 14.20 -20.58
C LEU A 325 7.85 14.70 -19.17
N ALA A 326 8.88 14.77 -18.34
CA ALA A 326 8.86 15.33 -17.00
C ALA A 326 9.96 16.38 -16.84
N GLY A 327 9.72 17.34 -15.97
CA GLY A 327 10.69 18.33 -15.53
C GLY A 327 10.54 18.57 -14.03
N LEU A 328 11.65 18.94 -13.38
CA LEU A 328 11.61 19.55 -12.05
C LEU A 328 12.70 20.60 -11.87
N THR A 329 12.45 21.51 -10.93
CA THR A 329 13.48 22.35 -10.31
C THR A 329 13.41 22.14 -8.79
N ASN A 330 14.56 22.20 -8.11
CA ASN A 330 14.65 22.08 -6.66
C ASN A 330 15.96 22.68 -6.13
N THR A 331 15.95 23.27 -4.94
CA THR A 331 17.15 23.72 -4.23
C THR A 331 17.37 22.85 -3.01
N VAL A 332 18.53 22.20 -2.90
CA VAL A 332 18.84 21.27 -1.80
C VAL A 332 19.96 21.80 -0.90
N GLY A 333 19.72 21.80 0.41
CA GLY A 333 20.67 22.33 1.38
C GLY A 333 20.49 23.82 1.67
N LEU A 334 21.48 24.41 2.36
CA LEU A 334 21.34 25.70 3.05
C LEU A 334 22.53 26.63 2.81
N GLY A 335 22.24 27.91 2.56
CA GLY A 335 23.24 28.97 2.43
C GLY A 335 24.32 28.62 1.41
N ALA A 336 25.59 28.85 1.74
CA ALA A 336 26.74 28.54 0.86
C ALA A 336 26.97 27.03 0.59
N SER A 337 26.05 26.15 1.00
CA SER A 337 26.02 24.72 0.63
C SER A 337 24.70 24.30 -0.01
N ALA A 338 23.86 25.26 -0.41
CA ALA A 338 22.74 25.02 -1.30
C ALA A 338 23.24 24.63 -2.70
N ILE A 339 22.49 23.74 -3.35
CA ILE A 339 22.72 23.29 -4.72
C ILE A 339 21.38 23.35 -5.44
N ASP A 340 21.36 24.08 -6.54
CA ASP A 340 20.20 24.37 -7.35
C ASP A 340 20.17 23.30 -8.46
N ILE A 341 19.06 22.58 -8.60
CA ILE A 341 18.97 21.38 -9.44
C ILE A 341 17.81 21.55 -10.43
N GLU A 342 18.13 21.57 -11.73
CA GLU A 342 17.16 21.40 -12.80
C GLU A 342 17.26 19.98 -13.39
N ARG A 343 16.12 19.33 -13.66
CA ARG A 343 16.11 18.02 -14.33
C ARG A 343 15.06 17.93 -15.42
N LEU A 344 15.41 17.25 -16.51
CA LEU A 344 14.49 16.75 -17.52
C LEU A 344 14.46 15.22 -17.51
N GLY A 345 13.30 14.64 -17.77
CA GLY A 345 13.09 13.19 -17.81
C GLY A 345 12.20 12.78 -18.96
N TYR A 346 12.65 11.84 -19.78
CA TYR A 346 11.95 11.34 -20.96
C TYR A 346 11.58 9.87 -20.73
N GLU A 347 10.30 9.51 -20.89
CA GLU A 347 9.83 8.12 -20.72
C GLU A 347 9.29 7.51 -22.02
N VAL A 348 9.63 6.24 -22.27
CA VAL A 348 9.00 5.39 -23.28
C VAL A 348 8.61 4.06 -22.64
N ALA A 349 7.38 3.61 -22.90
CA ALA A 349 6.92 2.29 -22.47
C ALA A 349 5.98 1.66 -23.51
N PHE A 350 6.27 0.44 -23.96
CA PHE A 350 5.49 -0.28 -24.96
C PHE A 350 5.15 -1.71 -24.51
N LYS A 351 3.92 -2.15 -24.83
CA LYS A 351 3.40 -3.50 -24.56
C LYS A 351 2.58 -4.02 -25.74
N TRP A 352 2.72 -5.31 -26.02
CA TRP A 352 1.80 -6.04 -26.89
C TRP A 352 1.82 -7.54 -26.56
N GLY A 353 0.66 -8.11 -26.21
CA GLY A 353 0.56 -9.50 -25.79
C GLY A 353 1.50 -9.82 -24.62
N GLY A 354 2.47 -10.71 -24.84
CA GLY A 354 3.48 -11.05 -23.83
C GLY A 354 4.68 -10.10 -23.77
N PHE A 355 4.97 -9.40 -24.86
CA PHE A 355 6.16 -8.54 -24.97
C PHE A 355 5.93 -7.20 -24.27
N ASN A 356 6.96 -6.73 -23.58
CA ASN A 356 7.03 -5.38 -23.03
C ASN A 356 8.46 -4.83 -23.10
N VAL A 357 8.56 -3.51 -23.24
CA VAL A 357 9.81 -2.75 -23.16
C VAL A 357 9.51 -1.40 -22.52
N GLN A 358 10.38 -0.92 -21.64
CA GLN A 358 10.34 0.45 -21.14
C GLN A 358 11.75 0.98 -20.95
N GLY A 359 11.92 2.28 -21.09
CA GLY A 359 13.16 2.97 -20.79
C GLY A 359 12.90 4.41 -20.42
N GLU A 360 13.85 4.98 -19.68
CA GLU A 360 13.82 6.39 -19.29
C GLU A 360 15.22 6.96 -19.42
N TYR A 361 15.30 8.22 -19.84
CA TYR A 361 16.52 9.03 -19.90
C TYR A 361 16.33 10.28 -19.04
N PHE A 362 17.34 10.62 -18.27
CA PHE A 362 17.36 11.76 -17.36
C PHE A 362 18.57 12.65 -17.65
N ASP A 363 18.30 13.94 -17.65
CA ASP A 363 19.26 15.04 -17.76
C ASP A 363 19.15 15.85 -16.48
N GLU A 364 20.27 16.12 -15.80
CA GLU A 364 20.38 16.90 -14.56
C GLU A 364 21.50 17.94 -14.73
N ASN A 365 21.15 19.21 -14.62
CA ASN A 365 22.12 20.27 -14.36
C ASN A 365 22.01 20.64 -12.87
N ALA A 366 23.16 20.70 -12.19
CA ALA A 366 23.26 21.11 -10.81
C ALA A 366 24.27 22.26 -10.67
N GLU A 367 23.84 23.42 -10.17
CA GLU A 367 24.68 24.58 -9.91
C GLU A 367 24.83 24.79 -8.39
N ASN A 368 26.01 25.16 -7.91
CA ASN A 368 26.20 25.56 -6.51
C ASN A 368 26.40 27.07 -6.39
N GLN A 369 26.28 27.59 -5.15
CA GLN A 369 26.35 29.03 -4.82
C GLN A 369 27.71 29.72 -5.11
N SER A 370 28.64 29.07 -5.81
CA SER A 370 29.83 29.69 -6.42
C SER A 370 29.76 29.76 -7.96
N ASN A 371 28.58 29.53 -8.53
CA ASN A 371 28.27 29.47 -9.96
C ASN A 371 29.09 28.42 -10.71
N VAL A 372 29.29 27.27 -10.07
CA VAL A 372 29.96 26.10 -10.65
C VAL A 372 28.90 25.05 -10.93
N THR A 373 28.77 24.66 -12.20
CA THR A 373 27.81 23.67 -12.67
C THR A 373 28.38 22.26 -12.65
N SER A 374 27.48 21.27 -12.71
CA SER A 374 27.75 19.85 -12.87
C SER A 374 26.64 19.27 -13.73
N ASP A 375 27.01 18.74 -14.90
CA ASP A 375 26.08 18.07 -15.81
C ASP A 375 26.07 16.56 -15.56
N ASN A 376 24.89 15.96 -15.55
CA ASN A 376 24.64 14.62 -15.05
C ASN A 376 23.58 13.92 -15.90
N LEU A 377 23.92 12.76 -16.45
CA LEU A 377 23.13 12.01 -17.42
C LEU A 377 22.89 10.59 -16.88
N GLY A 378 21.66 10.06 -17.01
CA GLY A 378 21.41 8.69 -16.60
C GLY A 378 20.24 8.07 -17.32
N TYR A 379 20.35 6.81 -17.72
CA TYR A 379 19.28 6.13 -18.45
C TYR A 379 19.23 4.63 -18.15
N TYR A 380 18.08 4.03 -18.45
CA TYR A 380 17.94 2.58 -18.51
C TYR A 380 17.01 2.16 -19.65
N LEU A 381 17.20 0.94 -20.12
CA LEU A 381 16.31 0.26 -21.05
C LEU A 381 16.10 -1.19 -20.57
N GLN A 382 14.86 -1.57 -20.29
CA GLN A 382 14.50 -2.95 -19.96
C GLN A 382 13.46 -3.50 -20.93
N ALA A 383 13.61 -4.77 -21.30
CA ALA A 383 12.66 -5.49 -22.15
C ALA A 383 12.41 -6.89 -21.61
N GLY A 384 11.19 -7.41 -21.77
CA GLY A 384 10.83 -8.73 -21.29
C GLY A 384 9.67 -9.38 -22.03
N TYR A 385 9.53 -10.69 -21.81
CA TYR A 385 8.51 -11.51 -22.42
C TYR A 385 7.81 -12.37 -21.37
N LEU A 386 6.53 -12.05 -21.13
CA LEU A 386 5.62 -12.86 -20.35
C LEU A 386 5.07 -14.01 -21.23
N PHE A 387 5.42 -15.24 -20.87
CA PHE A 387 4.98 -16.43 -21.59
C PHE A 387 3.46 -16.66 -21.48
N PRO A 388 2.85 -17.39 -22.43
CA PRO A 388 1.44 -17.76 -22.37
C PRO A 388 1.04 -18.38 -21.03
N GLY A 389 -0.18 -18.09 -20.56
CA GLY A 389 -0.65 -18.49 -19.22
C GLY A 389 -0.24 -17.53 -18.09
N ASN A 390 0.54 -16.49 -18.37
CA ASN A 390 0.86 -15.37 -17.45
C ASN A 390 1.53 -15.77 -16.12
N LYS A 391 2.17 -16.94 -16.07
CA LYS A 391 2.89 -17.43 -14.89
C LYS A 391 4.39 -17.18 -14.91
N PHE A 392 5.02 -17.04 -16.06
CA PHE A 392 6.49 -16.92 -16.18
C PHE A 392 6.87 -15.80 -17.13
N GLU A 393 7.84 -14.99 -16.72
CA GLU A 393 8.42 -13.89 -17.50
C GLU A 393 9.94 -13.94 -17.40
N VAL A 394 10.61 -13.66 -18.52
CA VAL A 394 12.04 -13.36 -18.58
C VAL A 394 12.21 -11.90 -19.00
N ALA A 395 13.24 -11.23 -18.49
CA ALA A 395 13.57 -9.85 -18.84
C ALA A 395 15.08 -9.62 -18.84
N GLY A 396 15.53 -8.63 -19.60
CA GLY A 396 16.89 -8.07 -19.54
C GLY A 396 16.82 -6.55 -19.36
N ARG A 397 17.82 -5.97 -18.69
CA ARG A 397 17.95 -4.53 -18.47
C ARG A 397 19.40 -4.07 -18.66
N TYR A 398 19.55 -2.95 -19.34
CA TYR A 398 20.78 -2.15 -19.36
C TYR A 398 20.52 -0.84 -18.64
N GLU A 399 21.49 -0.33 -17.89
CA GLU A 399 21.45 0.96 -17.20
C GLU A 399 22.84 1.64 -17.23
N SER A 400 22.87 2.97 -17.37
CA SER A 400 24.07 3.80 -17.32
C SER A 400 23.82 5.05 -16.49
N ILE A 401 24.88 5.54 -15.83
CA ILE A 401 24.93 6.78 -15.07
C ILE A 401 26.27 7.45 -15.39
N GLU A 402 26.24 8.67 -15.90
CA GLU A 402 27.39 9.48 -16.28
C GLU A 402 27.29 10.82 -15.54
N ARG A 403 28.21 11.12 -14.61
CA ARG A 403 28.12 12.30 -13.73
C ARG A 403 29.43 13.05 -13.66
N ASP A 404 29.37 14.36 -13.90
CA ASP A 404 30.50 15.23 -13.63
C ASP A 404 30.85 15.24 -12.13
N THR A 405 32.14 15.43 -11.83
CA THR A 405 32.70 15.37 -10.48
C THR A 405 33.27 16.69 -9.99
N THR A 406 33.06 17.80 -10.74
CA THR A 406 33.57 19.15 -10.44
C THR A 406 33.26 19.60 -9.02
N PHE A 407 32.11 19.22 -8.44
CA PHE A 407 31.88 19.29 -7.00
C PHE A 407 31.05 18.12 -6.47
N ASN A 408 31.17 17.82 -5.18
CA ASN A 408 30.38 16.75 -4.56
C ASN A 408 28.99 17.28 -4.16
N VAL A 409 27.95 16.82 -4.85
CA VAL A 409 26.57 16.93 -4.36
C VAL A 409 26.43 16.06 -3.10
N SER A 410 26.56 16.70 -1.94
CA SER A 410 26.93 16.07 -0.66
C SER A 410 25.98 14.97 -0.15
N ASN A 411 24.74 14.94 -0.64
CA ASN A 411 23.71 13.95 -0.26
C ASN A 411 23.51 12.80 -1.25
N LEU A 412 24.06 12.85 -2.47
CA LEU A 412 23.90 11.77 -3.47
C LEU A 412 25.00 10.68 -3.37
N GLY A 413 26.09 10.97 -2.63
CA GLY A 413 27.20 10.06 -2.40
C GLY A 413 28.19 10.01 -3.58
N SER A 414 29.48 10.12 -3.28
CA SER A 414 30.59 10.12 -4.25
C SER A 414 30.86 8.75 -4.92
N ALA A 415 29.83 7.88 -4.97
CA ALA A 415 29.89 6.43 -5.12
C ALA A 415 29.31 5.89 -6.43
N LEU A 416 28.62 6.72 -7.19
CA LEU A 416 28.11 6.45 -8.53
C LEU A 416 28.46 7.66 -9.39
N LYS A 417 29.62 7.59 -10.06
CA LYS A 417 30.16 8.66 -10.89
C LYS A 417 29.97 8.36 -12.37
N ASP A 418 30.58 7.27 -12.82
CA ASP A 418 30.42 6.70 -14.15
C ASP A 418 30.23 5.21 -13.94
N PHE A 419 29.04 4.69 -14.27
CA PHE A 419 28.58 3.39 -13.77
C PHE A 419 27.60 2.72 -14.74
N GLU A 420 28.01 1.59 -15.34
CA GLU A 420 27.15 0.75 -16.18
C GLU A 420 26.61 -0.45 -15.39
N GLY A 421 25.44 -0.94 -15.80
CA GLY A 421 24.84 -2.17 -15.30
C GLY A 421 24.13 -2.96 -16.40
N THR A 422 24.38 -4.27 -16.45
CA THR A 422 23.64 -5.20 -17.32
C THR A 422 23.10 -6.35 -16.49
N GLY A 423 21.80 -6.63 -16.60
CA GLY A 423 21.16 -7.68 -15.80
C GLY A 423 20.07 -8.47 -16.52
N LEU A 424 19.82 -9.66 -15.98
CA LEU A 424 18.82 -10.62 -16.43
C LEU A 424 17.92 -11.01 -15.27
N GLY A 425 16.61 -11.04 -15.52
CA GLY A 425 15.58 -11.32 -14.50
C GLY A 425 14.59 -12.39 -14.93
N VAL A 426 14.15 -13.19 -13.97
CA VAL A 426 13.08 -14.18 -14.11
C VAL A 426 12.01 -13.94 -13.04
N SER A 427 10.75 -13.95 -13.44
CA SER A 427 9.60 -13.74 -12.53
C SER A 427 8.58 -14.86 -12.68
N TYR A 428 8.19 -15.47 -11.55
CA TYR A 428 7.12 -16.46 -11.47
C TYR A 428 5.92 -15.91 -10.68
N TYR A 429 4.79 -15.79 -11.36
CA TYR A 429 3.56 -15.18 -10.86
C TYR A 429 2.56 -16.25 -10.43
N LEU A 430 2.37 -16.41 -9.12
CA LEU A 430 1.36 -17.30 -8.56
C LEU A 430 -0.04 -16.67 -8.64
N ASN A 431 -0.12 -15.36 -8.38
CA ASN A 431 -1.30 -14.53 -8.58
C ASN A 431 -0.88 -13.11 -8.97
N LYS A 432 -0.50 -12.90 -10.24
CA LYS A 432 -0.01 -11.60 -10.76
C LYS A 432 1.01 -10.95 -9.81
N HIS A 433 0.91 -9.65 -9.56
CA HIS A 433 1.73 -8.95 -8.57
C HIS A 433 1.28 -9.16 -7.10
N VAL A 434 0.22 -9.93 -6.82
CA VAL A 434 -0.25 -10.23 -5.45
C VAL A 434 0.66 -11.25 -4.77
N HIS A 435 0.99 -12.33 -5.51
CA HIS A 435 1.90 -13.38 -5.07
C HIS A 435 2.88 -13.67 -6.20
N LYS A 436 4.16 -13.30 -6.01
CA LYS A 436 5.22 -13.54 -7.00
C LYS A 436 6.54 -13.93 -6.35
N ILE A 437 7.27 -14.81 -7.02
CA ILE A 437 8.69 -15.09 -6.77
C ILE A 437 9.46 -14.46 -7.92
N GLN A 438 10.60 -13.85 -7.63
CA GLN A 438 11.48 -13.24 -8.62
C GLN A 438 12.92 -13.60 -8.29
N ALA A 439 13.74 -13.74 -9.32
CA ALA A 439 15.19 -13.71 -9.19
C ALA A 439 15.78 -12.85 -10.30
N ASP A 440 16.82 -12.08 -10.00
CA ASP A 440 17.61 -11.39 -11.01
C ASP A 440 19.08 -11.37 -10.64
N TRP A 441 19.92 -11.27 -11.67
CA TRP A 441 21.36 -11.07 -11.59
C TRP A 441 21.71 -9.82 -12.39
N PHE A 442 22.58 -8.98 -11.83
CA PHE A 442 23.17 -7.83 -12.49
C PHE A 442 24.68 -7.89 -12.34
N SER A 443 25.41 -7.63 -13.42
CA SER A 443 26.81 -7.23 -13.36
C SER A 443 26.88 -5.71 -13.49
N TYR A 444 27.70 -5.07 -12.68
CA TYR A 444 27.92 -3.63 -12.67
C TYR A 444 29.41 -3.30 -12.77
N GLU A 445 29.75 -2.16 -13.36
CA GLU A 445 31.13 -1.66 -13.47
C GLU A 445 31.18 -0.15 -13.19
N ASP A 446 31.97 0.27 -12.20
CA ASP A 446 32.36 1.68 -12.03
C ASP A 446 33.50 2.00 -13.02
N LYS A 447 33.22 2.81 -14.04
CA LYS A 447 34.15 3.11 -15.14
C LYS A 447 35.29 4.04 -14.73
N VAL A 448 35.16 4.77 -13.62
CA VAL A 448 36.23 5.64 -13.09
C VAL A 448 37.34 4.82 -12.45
N THR A 449 36.99 3.66 -11.86
CA THR A 449 37.91 2.81 -11.09
C THR A 449 38.19 1.45 -11.73
N GLY A 450 37.36 1.00 -12.68
CA GLY A 450 37.37 -0.35 -13.22
C GLY A 450 36.90 -1.42 -12.22
N ALA A 451 36.13 -1.02 -11.20
CA ALA A 451 35.68 -1.92 -10.15
C ALA A 451 34.34 -2.60 -10.53
N GLY A 452 34.40 -3.91 -10.79
CA GLY A 452 33.23 -4.74 -11.06
C GLY A 452 32.53 -5.28 -9.80
N LEU A 453 31.21 -5.49 -9.91
CA LEU A 453 30.38 -6.11 -8.87
C LEU A 453 29.19 -6.87 -9.47
N ASP A 454 29.10 -8.16 -9.17
CA ASP A 454 27.94 -8.99 -9.46
C ASP A 454 26.94 -8.97 -8.28
N GLU A 455 25.65 -8.73 -8.55
CA GLU A 455 24.55 -8.76 -7.59
C GLU A 455 23.51 -9.81 -8.01
N LEU A 456 23.41 -10.92 -7.26
CA LEU A 456 22.39 -11.96 -7.44
C LEU A 456 21.31 -11.84 -6.37
N ARG A 457 20.03 -11.77 -6.75
CA ARG A 457 18.89 -11.60 -5.84
C ARG A 457 17.81 -12.64 -6.04
N VAL A 458 17.17 -13.04 -4.94
CA VAL A 458 15.94 -13.84 -4.94
C VAL A 458 14.93 -13.19 -3.99
N GLN A 459 13.71 -12.93 -4.44
CA GLN A 459 12.68 -12.21 -3.70
C GLN A 459 11.31 -12.90 -3.77
N LEU A 460 10.71 -13.16 -2.62
CA LEU A 460 9.30 -13.55 -2.48
C LEU A 460 8.47 -12.32 -2.08
N GLN A 461 7.42 -12.05 -2.84
CA GLN A 461 6.42 -11.03 -2.54
C GLN A 461 5.06 -11.65 -2.26
N VAL A 462 4.46 -11.24 -1.13
CA VAL A 462 3.09 -11.62 -0.73
C VAL A 462 2.32 -10.34 -0.36
N ILE A 463 1.12 -10.18 -0.92
CA ILE A 463 0.15 -9.12 -0.57
C ILE A 463 -1.13 -9.79 -0.03
N PHE A 464 -1.67 -9.32 1.09
CA PHE A 464 -2.82 -9.93 1.79
C PHE A 464 -3.76 -8.91 2.47
#